data_AF-A0A965WT99-F1
#
_entry.id   AF-A0A965WT99-F1
#
_cell.length_a   1.000
_cell.length_b   1.000
_cell.length_c   1.000
_cell.angle_alpha   90.00
_cell.angle_beta   90.00
_cell.angle_gamma   90.00
#
_symmetry.space_group_name_H-M   'P 1'
#
loop_
_entity.id
_entity.type
_entity.pdbx_description
1 polymer ?
#
loop_
_entity_poly.entity_id
_entity_poly.type
_entity_poly.pdbx_seq_one_letter_code
_entity_poly.pdbx_strand_id
1 'polypeptide(L)' 'MSNHYKAMHNYDAKVRMSDSDQYFYEFFVKGEKEVIKDVSFITDREEATVNQLEKLASWAIGKTVKELIAFTG' A
#
# COMPACT_ATOMS: atom_id res chain seq x y z
N MET A 1 -17.28 10.75 -9.97
CA MET A 1 -16.93 11.18 -8.60
C MET A 1 -15.64 10.47 -8.22
N SER A 2 -14.49 11.08 -8.52
CA SER A 2 -13.17 10.47 -8.26
C SER A 2 -12.77 10.77 -6.83
N ASN A 3 -12.93 9.78 -5.96
CA ASN A 3 -12.65 9.86 -4.52
C ASN A 3 -11.20 9.46 -4.20
N HIS A 4 -10.24 9.95 -4.97
CA HIS A 4 -8.82 9.76 -4.66
C HIS A 4 -8.33 11.09 -4.06
N TYR A 5 -7.60 11.02 -2.95
CA TYR A 5 -7.11 12.14 -2.12
C TYR A 5 -7.95 12.50 -0.89
N LYS A 6 -7.84 11.62 0.12
CA LYS A 6 -7.65 12.06 1.51
C LYS A 6 -6.31 11.54 2.02
N ALA A 7 -5.23 12.21 1.62
CA ALA A 7 -4.02 12.19 2.44
C ALA A 7 -4.33 13.00 3.71
N MET A 8 -4.81 12.33 4.76
CA MET A 8 -4.92 12.90 6.11
C MET A 8 -3.96 12.12 7.03
N HIS A 9 -2.83 12.77 7.30
CA HIS A 9 -1.82 12.52 8.32
C HIS A 9 -2.25 11.57 9.47
N ASN A 10 -1.78 10.31 9.44
CA ASN A 10 -1.42 9.45 10.59
C ASN A 10 -1.24 7.99 10.11
N TYR A 11 -0.13 7.71 9.42
CA TYR A 11 0.30 6.35 9.08
C TYR A 11 1.54 6.00 9.89
N ASP A 12 1.63 4.75 10.36
CA ASP A 12 2.73 4.27 11.20
C ASP A 12 4.00 3.97 10.40
N ALA A 13 3.84 3.63 9.11
CA ALA A 13 4.95 3.34 8.22
C ALA A 13 4.71 3.82 6.78
N LYS A 14 5.80 4.20 6.10
CA LYS A 14 5.84 4.49 4.67
C LYS A 14 6.83 3.53 4.01
N VAL A 15 6.38 2.81 2.98
CA VAL A 15 7.19 1.89 2.18
C VAL A 15 7.24 2.38 0.75
N ARG A 16 8.43 2.58 0.19
CA ARG A 16 8.62 2.92 -1.22
C ARG A 16 9.25 1.73 -1.95
N MET A 17 8.66 1.33 -3.06
CA MET A 17 9.16 0.24 -3.92
C MET A 17 9.34 0.78 -5.34
N SER A 18 10.42 0.38 -6.02
CA SER A 18 10.64 0.65 -7.44
C SER A 18 10.72 -0.66 -8.21
N ASP A 19 9.91 -0.79 -9.26
CA ASP A 19 9.97 -1.93 -10.20
C ASP A 19 10.96 -1.64 -11.36
N SER A 20 11.42 -0.39 -11.49
CA SER A 20 12.45 0.07 -12.43
C SER A 20 12.82 1.53 -12.10
N ASP A 21 13.89 2.06 -12.69
CA ASP A 21 14.36 3.44 -12.48
C ASP A 21 13.32 4.53 -12.80
N GLN A 22 12.20 4.18 -13.45
CA GLN A 22 11.18 5.11 -13.94
C GLN A 22 9.85 5.07 -13.19
N TYR A 23 9.59 4.04 -12.37
CA TYR A 23 8.30 3.89 -11.70
C TYR A 23 8.46 3.64 -10.21
N PHE A 24 7.70 4.39 -9.42
CA PHE A 24 7.71 4.26 -7.97
C PHE A 24 6.30 4.07 -7.40
N TYR A 25 6.22 3.22 -6.38
CA TYR A 25 5.02 3.02 -5.60
C TYR A 25 5.30 3.41 -4.17
N GLU A 26 4.40 4.20 -3.58
CA GLU A 26 4.46 4.55 -2.17
C GLU A 26 3.26 3.96 -1.46
N PHE A 27 3.50 3.06 -0.52
CA PHE A 27 2.48 2.53 0.38
C PHE A 27 2.57 3.23 1.73
N PHE A 28 1.41 3.57 2.27
CA PHE A 28 1.20 4.17 3.57
C PHE A 28 0.39 3.18 4.39
N VAL A 29 1.01 2.66 5.44
CA VAL A 29 0.46 1.57 6.25
C VAL A 29 0.13 2.11 7.64
N LYS A 30 -1.09 1.84 8.09
CA LYS A 30 -1.52 2.09 9.46
C LYS A 30 -1.78 0.77 10.14
N GLY A 31 -1.13 0.55 11.28
CA GLY A 31 -1.20 -0.68 12.05
C GLY A 31 -1.63 -0.43 13.49
N GLU A 32 -2.20 -1.44 14.12
CA GLU A 32 -2.48 -1.47 15.55
C GLU A 32 -2.11 -2.85 16.07
N LYS A 33 -1.29 -2.92 17.13
CA LYS A 33 -0.85 -4.19 17.74
C LYS A 33 -0.33 -5.19 16.70
N GLU A 34 0.59 -4.73 15.86
CA GLU A 34 1.24 -5.51 14.79
C GLU A 34 0.32 -5.97 13.64
N VAL A 35 -0.96 -5.61 13.66
CA VAL A 35 -1.94 -5.90 12.61
C VAL A 35 -2.21 -4.66 11.78
N ILE A 36 -2.21 -4.81 10.46
CA ILE A 36 -2.51 -3.72 9.52
C ILE A 36 -4.00 -3.44 9.54
N LYS A 37 -4.36 -2.18 9.76
CA LYS A 37 -5.74 -1.70 9.81
C LYS A 37 -6.14 -0.97 8.54
N ASP A 38 -5.19 -0.27 7.93
CA ASP A 38 -5.43 0.49 6.72
C ASP A 38 -4.16 0.56 5.87
N VAL A 39 -4.36 0.54 4.55
CA VAL A 39 -3.29 0.67 3.56
C VAL A 39 -3.77 1.62 2.47
N SER A 40 -3.00 2.68 2.25
CA SER A 40 -3.19 3.60 1.13
C SER A 40 -1.95 3.58 0.25
N PHE A 41 -2.10 3.87 -1.04
CA PHE A 41 -0.94 3.92 -1.94
C PHE A 41 -1.04 5.05 -2.94
N ILE A 42 0.13 5.48 -3.44
CA ILE A 42 0.29 6.43 -4.53
C ILE A 42 1.15 5.76 -5.60
N THR A 43 0.72 5.88 -6.85
CA THR A 43 1.38 5.33 -8.03
C THR A 43 1.24 6.29 -9.20
N ASP A 44 2.25 6.32 -10.07
CA ASP A 44 2.26 7.03 -11.34
C ASP A 44 1.91 6.12 -12.54
N ARG A 45 1.60 4.83 -12.29
CA ARG A 45 1.20 3.86 -13.33
C ARG A 45 -0.25 3.96 -13.79
N GLU A 46 -0.49 3.43 -14.99
CA GLU A 46 -1.82 3.25 -15.59
C GLU A 46 -2.76 2.33 -14.78
N GLU A 47 -4.05 2.47 -15.05
CA GLU A 47 -5.20 1.90 -14.33
C GLU A 47 -5.11 0.37 -14.07
N ALA A 48 -4.47 -0.39 -14.97
CA ALA A 48 -4.26 -1.83 -14.79
C ALA A 48 -3.38 -2.17 -13.58
N THR A 49 -2.39 -1.33 -13.28
CA THR A 49 -1.54 -1.51 -12.09
C THR A 49 -2.27 -1.08 -10.83
N VAL A 50 -3.12 -0.05 -10.91
CA VAL A 50 -3.94 0.41 -9.79
C VAL A 50 -4.82 -0.73 -9.26
N ASN A 51 -5.50 -1.47 -10.15
CA ASN A 51 -6.34 -2.61 -9.76
C ASN A 51 -5.57 -3.72 -9.01
N GLN A 52 -4.30 -3.95 -9.38
CA GLN A 52 -3.46 -4.93 -8.67
C GLN A 52 -3.06 -4.42 -7.29
N LEU A 53 -2.71 -3.14 -7.19
CA LEU A 53 -2.34 -2.49 -5.93
C LEU A 53 -3.52 -2.42 -4.96
N GLU A 54 -4.74 -2.16 -5.45
CA GLU A 54 -5.96 -2.19 -4.63
C GLU A 54 -6.25 -3.59 -4.07
N LYS A 55 -6.08 -4.64 -4.89
CA LYS A 55 -6.22 -6.03 -4.43
C LYS A 55 -5.18 -6.36 -3.35
N LEU A 56 -3.93 -5.95 -3.56
CA LEU A 56 -2.86 -6.16 -2.58
C LEU A 56 -3.13 -5.41 -1.27
N ALA A 57 -3.53 -4.14 -1.36
CA ALA A 57 -3.87 -3.32 -0.19
C ALA A 57 -5.04 -3.92 0.59
N SER A 58 -6.08 -4.38 -0.11
CA SER A 58 -7.24 -5.04 0.50
C SER A 58 -6.86 -6.36 1.19
N TRP A 59 -5.98 -7.16 0.58
CA TRP A 59 -5.49 -8.40 1.17
C TRP A 59 -4.61 -8.15 2.40
N ALA A 60 -3.83 -7.07 2.40
CA ALA A 60 -2.94 -6.70 3.50
C ALA A 60 -3.68 -6.25 4.76
N ILE A 61 -4.91 -5.76 4.65
CA ILE A 61 -5.72 -5.37 5.81
C ILE A 61 -6.07 -6.62 6.64
N GLY A 62 -5.80 -6.55 7.95
CA GLY A 62 -5.95 -7.67 8.87
C GLY A 62 -4.75 -8.62 8.92
N LYS A 63 -3.72 -8.38 8.09
CA LYS A 63 -2.46 -9.13 8.10
C LYS A 63 -1.41 -8.47 8.98
N THR A 64 -0.43 -9.27 9.38
CA THR A 64 0.77 -8.78 10.04
C THR A 64 1.84 -8.40 9.01
N VAL A 65 2.78 -7.55 9.40
CA VAL A 65 3.95 -7.19 8.56
C VAL A 65 4.78 -8.44 8.19
N LYS A 66 4.83 -9.45 9.07
CA LYS A 66 5.52 -10.72 8.79
C LYS A 66 4.87 -11.51 7.66
N GLU A 67 3.55 -11.55 7.60
CA GLU A 67 2.81 -12.21 6.52
C GLU A 67 3.00 -11.50 5.17
N LEU A 68 3.14 -10.16 5.18
CA LEU A 68 3.47 -9.41 3.97
C LEU A 68 4.86 -9.74 3.43
N ILE A 69 5.87 -9.79 4.30
CA ILE A 69 7.24 -10.12 3.91
C ILE A 69 7.33 -11.55 3.35
N ALA A 70 6.61 -12.50 3.96
CA ALA A 70 6.57 -13.89 3.50
C ALA A 70 5.85 -14.08 2.15
N PHE A 71 5.02 -13.12 1.73
CA PHE A 71 4.33 -13.17 0.44
C PHE A 71 5.19 -12.62 -0.70
N THR A 72 6.17 -11.76 -0.40
CA THR A 72 7.02 -11.08 -1.39
C THR A 72 8.45 -11.60 -1.47
N GLY A 73 8.86 -12.52 -0.59
CA GLY A 73 10.17 -13.21 -0.58
C GLY A 73 10.06 -14.68 -0.99
#